data_AF-A0A821E4G0-F1
#
_entry.id   AF-A0A821E4G0-F1
#
_cell.length_a   1.000
_cell.length_b   1.000
_cell.length_c   1.000
_cell.angle_alpha   90.00
_cell.angle_beta   90.00
_cell.angle_gamma   90.00
#
_symmetry.space_group_name_H-M   'P 1'
#
loop_
_entity.id
_entity.type
_entity.pdbx_description
1 polymer ?
#
loop_
_entity_poly.entity_id
_entity_poly.type
_entity_poly.pdbx_seq_one_letter_code
_entity_poly.pdbx_strand_id
1 'polypeptide(L)'
;MATSPEVGQILTKHYQDGKIVAAICAGPGALLAHKIGIDHKHTITCYPTARKKFTDGEPYKLDTHDHAICYSKHGFEEKGSATSMVFTLTLIELLKGKDEATKVKDGLLI
;
A
#
# COMPACT_ATOMS: atom_id res chain seq x y z
N MET A 1 9.68 10.37 12.60
CA MET A 1 8.28 10.22 12.14
C MET A 1 7.96 8.79 11.72
N ALA A 2 8.71 8.15 10.80
CA ALA A 2 8.46 6.76 10.39
C ALA A 2 8.67 5.69 11.49
N THR A 3 9.21 6.05 12.65
CA THR A 3 9.57 5.15 13.77
C THR A 3 8.74 5.42 15.03
N SER A 4 7.59 6.10 14.91
CA SER A 4 6.71 6.38 16.07
C SER A 4 6.19 5.06 16.68
N PRO A 5 6.37 4.83 17.99
CA PRO A 5 5.86 3.64 18.66
C PRO A 5 4.34 3.47 18.50
N GLU A 6 3.60 4.57 18.55
CA GLU A 6 2.13 4.60 18.44
C GLU A 6 1.69 4.14 17.04
N VAL A 7 2.35 4.64 16.00
CA VAL A 7 2.12 4.21 14.60
C VAL A 7 2.43 2.73 14.44
N GLY A 8 3.55 2.27 15.00
CA GLY A 8 3.94 0.86 14.97
C GLY A 8 2.91 -0.07 15.60
N GLN A 9 2.35 0.32 16.75
CA GLN A 9 1.30 -0.45 17.45
C GLN A 9 0.02 -0.54 16.61
N ILE A 10 -0.44 0.59 16.05
CA ILE A 10 -1.67 0.64 15.24
C ILE A 10 -1.53 -0.21 13.97
N LEU A 11 -0.41 -0.07 13.26
CA LEU A 11 -0.13 -0.83 12.04
C LEU A 11 -0.03 -2.33 12.31
N THR A 12 0.70 -2.72 13.36
CA THR A 12 0.85 -4.12 13.76
C THR A 12 -0.51 -4.73 14.09
N LYS A 13 -1.34 -4.02 14.87
CA LYS A 13 -2.67 -4.47 15.22
C LYS A 13 -3.57 -4.64 13.99
N HIS A 14 -3.58 -3.66 13.07
CA HIS A 14 -4.40 -3.78 11.85
C HIS A 14 -3.96 -4.95 10.98
N TYR A 15 -2.65 -5.13 10.82
CA TYR A 15 -2.10 -6.23 10.04
C TYR A 15 -2.44 -7.59 10.66
N GLN A 16 -2.29 -7.75 11.98
CA GLN A 16 -2.64 -8.97 12.72
C GLN A 16 -4.13 -9.27 12.74
N ASP A 17 -4.98 -8.24 12.81
CA ASP A 17 -6.44 -8.37 12.71
C ASP A 17 -6.89 -8.73 11.27
N GLY A 18 -5.96 -8.89 10.31
CA GLY A 18 -6.27 -9.18 8.91
C GLY A 18 -6.96 -8.01 8.18
N LYS A 19 -6.83 -6.79 8.71
CA LYS A 19 -7.40 -5.57 8.12
C LYS A 19 -6.49 -5.03 7.02
N ILE A 20 -7.07 -4.13 6.22
CA ILE A 20 -6.33 -3.46 5.17
C ILE A 20 -5.33 -2.48 5.79
N VAL A 21 -4.08 -2.56 5.34
CA VAL A 21 -3.03 -1.58 5.63
C VAL A 21 -2.61 -0.97 4.29
N ALA A 22 -2.62 0.35 4.18
CA ALA A 22 -2.38 1.02 2.91
C ALA A 22 -1.44 2.22 3.09
N ALA A 23 -0.52 2.42 2.15
CA ALA A 23 0.47 3.47 2.19
C ALA A 23 0.86 3.93 0.77
N ILE A 24 1.02 5.24 0.58
CA ILE A 24 1.31 5.86 -0.71
C ILE A 24 2.57 6.74 -0.65
N CYS A 25 3.27 6.87 -1.79
CA CYS A 25 4.45 7.73 -1.94
C CYS A 25 5.60 7.33 -0.99
N ALA A 26 5.86 8.11 0.05
CA ALA A 26 6.88 7.82 1.08
C ALA A 26 6.32 7.05 2.29
N GLY A 27 4.99 6.92 2.38
CA GLY A 27 4.29 6.21 3.46
C GLY A 27 4.78 4.77 3.70
N PRO A 28 5.11 3.97 2.66
CA PRO A 28 5.65 2.62 2.84
C PRO A 28 6.87 2.55 3.76
N GLY A 29 7.63 3.64 3.93
CA GLY A 29 8.78 3.68 4.82
C GLY A 29 8.41 3.38 6.28
N ALA A 30 7.19 3.70 6.72
CA ALA A 30 6.70 3.35 8.05
C ALA A 30 6.43 1.84 8.19
N LEU A 31 5.97 1.19 7.11
CA LEU A 31 5.73 -0.26 7.09
C LEU A 31 7.06 -1.02 7.21
N LEU A 32 8.08 -0.57 6.49
CA LEU A 32 9.44 -1.10 6.62
C LEU A 32 10.00 -0.88 8.04
N ALA A 33 9.90 0.34 8.56
CA ALA A 33 10.43 0.68 9.89
C ALA A 33 9.81 -0.15 11.02
N HIS A 34 8.52 -0.51 10.89
CA HIS A 34 7.78 -1.31 11.86
C HIS A 34 7.63 -2.78 11.48
N LYS A 35 8.33 -3.23 10.44
CA LYS A 35 8.36 -4.64 9.97
C LYS A 35 6.98 -5.23 9.63
N ILE A 36 6.13 -4.43 9.00
CA ILE A 36 4.75 -4.81 8.67
C ILE A 36 4.70 -5.52 7.32
N GLY A 37 4.31 -6.80 7.29
CA GLY A 37 4.15 -7.54 6.03
C GLY A 37 5.45 -7.95 5.33
N ILE A 38 6.57 -8.02 6.07
CA ILE A 38 7.85 -8.57 5.62
C ILE A 38 7.73 -10.10 5.55
N ASP A 39 7.18 -10.62 4.46
CA ASP A 39 6.99 -12.07 4.28
C ASP A 39 7.36 -12.58 2.87
N HIS A 40 7.94 -11.72 2.04
CA HIS A 40 8.28 -11.96 0.62
C HIS A 40 7.11 -12.43 -0.27
N LYS A 41 5.87 -12.46 0.26
CA LYS A 41 4.67 -12.82 -0.51
C LYS A 41 4.03 -11.60 -1.13
N HIS A 42 4.17 -10.45 -0.47
CA HIS A 42 3.58 -9.21 -0.92
C HIS A 42 4.54 -8.43 -1.83
N THR A 43 3.97 -7.96 -2.94
CA THR A 43 4.63 -7.01 -3.83
C THR A 43 4.36 -5.59 -3.35
N ILE A 44 5.42 -4.80 -3.24
CA ILE A 44 5.39 -3.41 -2.84
C ILE A 44 5.93 -2.52 -3.94
N THR A 45 5.52 -1.27 -3.87
CA THR A 45 6.04 -0.18 -4.69
C THR A 45 6.15 1.05 -3.80
N CYS A 46 7.09 1.93 -4.12
CA CYS A 46 7.30 3.15 -3.36
C CYS A 46 7.90 4.20 -4.28
N TYR A 47 7.87 5.45 -3.83
CA TYR A 47 8.47 6.55 -4.58
C TYR A 47 9.94 6.23 -4.94
N PRO A 48 10.42 6.51 -6.18
CA PRO A 48 11.73 6.07 -6.67
C PRO A 48 12.90 6.29 -5.73
N THR A 49 12.96 7.46 -5.09
CA THR A 49 14.08 7.81 -4.19
C THR A 49 14.03 7.05 -2.85
N ALA A 50 12.89 6.46 -2.48
CA ALA A 50 12.74 5.60 -1.32
C ALA A 50 13.06 4.12 -1.60
N ARG A 51 13.11 3.70 -2.88
CA ARG A 51 13.30 2.31 -3.32
C ARG A 51 14.53 1.63 -2.72
N LYS A 52 15.65 2.36 -2.61
CA LYS A 52 16.92 1.85 -2.05
C LYS A 52 16.78 1.30 -0.63
N LYS A 53 15.79 1.77 0.15
CA LYS A 53 15.55 1.30 1.53
C LYS A 53 14.86 -0.07 1.57
N PHE A 54 14.19 -0.46 0.50
CA PHE A 54 13.43 -1.71 0.42
C PHE A 54 14.20 -2.83 -0.27
N THR A 55 15.32 -2.52 -0.94
CA THR A 55 16.23 -3.51 -1.53
C THR A 55 17.24 -4.06 -0.53
N ASP A 56 17.51 -3.32 0.55
CA ASP A 56 18.46 -3.77 1.58
C ASP A 56 17.84 -4.91 2.40
N GLY A 57 18.35 -6.13 2.23
CA GLY A 57 17.83 -7.35 2.85
C GLY A 57 16.59 -7.97 2.19
N GLU A 58 16.16 -7.46 1.02
CA GLU A 58 15.01 -7.97 0.23
C GLU A 58 13.70 -8.26 1.01
N PRO A 59 13.28 -7.45 2.02
CA PRO A 59 12.14 -7.78 2.88
C PRO A 59 10.78 -7.94 2.15
N TYR A 60 10.67 -7.45 0.92
CA TYR A 60 9.46 -7.49 0.10
C TYR A 60 9.81 -7.74 -1.36
N LYS A 61 8.83 -8.18 -2.17
CA LYS A 61 8.98 -8.16 -3.63
C LYS A 61 8.79 -6.72 -4.13
N LEU A 62 9.75 -6.18 -4.87
CA LEU A 62 9.66 -4.82 -5.41
C LEU A 62 9.10 -4.83 -6.83
N ASP A 63 7.96 -4.17 -7.06
CA ASP A 63 7.50 -3.86 -8.42
C ASP A 63 8.32 -2.69 -8.99
N THR A 64 8.56 -2.66 -10.30
CA THR A 64 9.35 -1.65 -11.01
C THR A 64 8.58 -0.37 -11.35
N HIS A 65 7.30 -0.29 -10.98
CA HIS A 65 6.41 0.82 -11.32
C HIS A 65 6.23 1.80 -10.15
N ASP A 66 5.78 3.03 -10.44
CA ASP A 66 5.61 4.16 -9.51
C ASP A 66 4.22 4.19 -8.84
N HIS A 67 3.89 3.22 -7.98
CA HIS A 67 2.51 3.09 -7.48
C HIS A 67 2.42 2.99 -5.94
N ALA A 68 1.19 2.92 -5.44
CA ALA A 68 0.85 2.88 -4.01
C ALA A 68 0.70 1.45 -3.51
N ILE A 69 0.83 1.23 -2.20
CA ILE A 69 0.70 -0.10 -1.58
C ILE A 69 -0.63 -0.21 -0.84
N CYS A 70 -1.39 -1.25 -1.14
CA CYS A 70 -2.52 -1.75 -0.34
C CYS A 70 -2.27 -3.21 0.01
N TYR A 71 -2.28 -3.54 1.31
CA TYR A 71 -2.28 -4.92 1.80
C TYR A 71 -3.72 -5.33 2.06
N SER A 72 -4.20 -6.33 1.33
CA SER A 72 -5.44 -7.05 1.62
C SER A 72 -5.16 -8.54 1.44
N LYS A 73 -5.95 -9.42 2.09
CA LYS A 73 -5.88 -10.88 1.86
C LYS A 73 -6.08 -11.27 0.38
N HIS A 74 -6.55 -10.32 -0.43
CA HIS A 74 -6.65 -10.38 -1.87
C HIS A 74 -5.58 -9.44 -2.44
N GLY A 75 -4.56 -10.01 -3.08
CA GLY A 75 -3.43 -9.27 -3.64
C GLY A 75 -3.86 -8.15 -4.61
N PHE A 76 -2.94 -7.22 -4.88
CA PHE A 76 -3.16 -6.09 -5.75
C PHE A 76 -2.52 -6.30 -7.12
N GLU A 77 -3.26 -6.02 -8.20
CA GLU A 77 -2.77 -5.96 -9.58
C GLU A 77 -3.32 -4.71 -10.28
N GLU A 78 -2.61 -3.57 -10.25
CA GLU A 78 -2.84 -2.48 -11.23
C GLU A 78 -1.64 -1.50 -11.35
N LYS A 79 -1.44 -0.92 -12.54
CA LYS A 79 -0.32 -0.02 -12.91
C LYS A 79 -0.83 1.28 -13.56
N GLY A 80 -0.50 2.45 -13.00
CA GLY A 80 -0.75 3.76 -13.63
C GLY A 80 -0.36 4.99 -12.76
N SER A 81 0.29 5.99 -13.37
CA SER A 81 0.93 7.15 -12.71
C SER A 81 0.00 8.25 -12.15
N ALA A 82 -1.33 8.02 -12.15
CA ALA A 82 -2.31 8.81 -11.40
C ALA A 82 -2.47 8.25 -9.96
N THR A 83 -1.34 8.15 -9.26
CA THR A 83 -1.15 7.20 -8.15
C THR A 83 -2.10 7.40 -6.97
N SER A 84 -2.57 8.62 -6.68
CA SER A 84 -3.51 8.87 -5.58
C SER A 84 -4.96 8.49 -5.91
N MET A 85 -5.41 8.75 -7.14
CA MET A 85 -6.77 8.41 -7.58
C MET A 85 -6.90 6.89 -7.72
N VAL A 86 -5.95 6.24 -8.40
CA VAL A 86 -5.92 4.77 -8.53
C VAL A 86 -5.83 4.10 -7.16
N PHE A 87 -4.97 4.60 -6.27
CA PHE A 87 -4.91 4.13 -4.88
C PHE A 87 -6.23 4.26 -4.14
N THR A 88 -6.91 5.40 -4.29
CA THR A 88 -8.18 5.67 -3.60
C THR A 88 -9.28 4.77 -4.14
N LEU A 89 -9.41 4.63 -5.46
CA LEU A 89 -10.39 3.75 -6.10
C LEU A 89 -10.17 2.29 -5.71
N THR A 90 -8.92 1.87 -5.67
CA THR A 90 -8.51 0.55 -5.16
C THR A 90 -8.96 0.35 -3.72
N LEU A 91 -8.71 1.33 -2.85
CA LEU A 91 -9.08 1.23 -1.44
C LEU A 91 -10.60 1.17 -1.28
N ILE A 92 -11.35 1.91 -2.10
CA ILE A 92 -12.81 1.84 -2.15
C ILE A 92 -13.25 0.45 -2.60
N GLU A 93 -12.67 -0.11 -3.65
CA GLU A 93 -13.00 -1.46 -4.12
C GLU A 93 -12.77 -2.52 -3.04
N LEU A 94 -11.65 -2.45 -2.32
CA LEU A 94 -11.33 -3.37 -1.24
C LEU A 94 -12.28 -3.25 -0.02
N LEU A 95 -12.79 -2.04 0.26
CA LEU A 95 -13.62 -1.77 1.44
C LEU A 95 -15.13 -1.90 1.17
N LYS A 96 -15.57 -1.57 -0.05
CA LYS A 96 -16.98 -1.41 -0.43
C LYS A 96 -17.38 -2.22 -1.66
N GLY A 97 -16.42 -2.83 -2.35
CA GLY A 97 -16.66 -3.57 -3.58
C GLY A 97 -16.53 -2.70 -4.83
N LYS A 98 -16.47 -3.38 -5.98
CA LYS A 98 -16.18 -2.80 -7.29
C LYS A 98 -17.26 -1.81 -7.78
N ASP A 99 -18.52 -2.05 -7.41
CA ASP A 99 -19.63 -1.20 -7.83
C ASP A 99 -19.51 0.22 -7.27
N GLU A 100 -19.15 0.34 -5.98
CA GLU A 100 -18.95 1.66 -5.37
C GLU A 100 -17.70 2.36 -5.91
N ALA A 101 -16.62 1.61 -6.18
CA ALA A 101 -15.42 2.17 -6.81
C ALA A 101 -15.74 2.71 -8.22
N THR A 102 -16.52 1.98 -9.01
CA THR A 102 -16.94 2.40 -10.36
C THR A 102 -17.79 3.66 -10.31
N LYS A 103 -18.77 3.71 -9.40
CA LYS A 103 -19.61 4.89 -9.19
C LYS A 103 -18.80 6.14 -8.82
N VAL A 104 -17.78 5.99 -7.96
CA VAL A 104 -16.90 7.12 -7.59
C VAL A 104 -16.02 7.54 -8.77
N LYS A 105 -15.47 6.57 -9.52
CA LYS A 105 -14.68 6.85 -10.73
C LYS A 105 -15.50 7.64 -11.77
N ASP A 106 -16.73 7.22 -12.04
CA ASP A 106 -17.60 7.86 -13.02
C ASP A 106 -17.95 9.31 -12.62
N GLY A 107 -18.03 9.59 -11.32
CA GLY A 107 -18.22 10.95 -10.79
C GLY A 107 -16.97 11.83 -10.82
N LEU A 108 -15.78 11.23 -10.93
CA LEU A 108 -14.49 11.93 -10.96
C LEU A 108 -14.02 12.28 -12.39
N LEU A 109 -14.74 11.82 -13.43
CA LEU A 109 -14.44 12.05 -14.86
C LEU A 109 -13.01 11.62 -15.27
N ILE A 110 -12.55 10.50 -14.70
CA ILE A 110 -11.22 9.90 -14.91
C ILE A 110 -11.30 8.47 -15.43
#